data_AF-A0A5N9A200-F1
#
_entry.id   AF-A0A5N9A200-F1
#
_cell.length_a   1.000
_cell.length_b   1.000
_cell.length_c   1.000
_cell.angle_alpha   90.00
_cell.angle_beta   90.00
_cell.angle_gamma   90.00
#
_symmetry.space_group_name_H-M   'P 1'
#
loop_
_entity.id
_entity.type
_entity.pdbx_description
1 polymer ?
#
loop_
_entity_poly.entity_id
_entity_poly.type
_entity_poly.pdbx_seq_one_letter_code
_entity_poly.pdbx_strand_id
1 'polypeptide(L)'
;NNIKWFYDIPVINDDNFISNVAYKAIYYSNFPTKGPVHINWQFEEPFTDLSTPEINPKITHKTLSSTNINISDERTKNIIPILSDKKGLIIVGSHNYDNRDILNLSEILNWPIIADPLSNLRDEKNYTTPIIDSGDLVFRKEDLLLPETIIHIGNLPVSKFISKNLEKVSNHIFIENSGNISSGFSSIDEHLNISISSLVTQLQKQDFKAINNDWKKTYIKLNDSARKIIDRNISKIKEISTKKTILDSIPEDSIFISGNSLPIRILDLILSKSKNIKFYGNRGLSGIDGNISIASGISSMTKKNVFLDIGDLAFFHDLGGLVTAKRNSKSLTIFVNENSGGQIFSLLPQSKDLGEDYNDWFITPHKEIDISEISNSLSIEYYNPKSDKEIKKIINENSENNVKIIEINYDKSDYKIYNQYINNLVQKITIDE
;
A
#
# COMPACT_ATOMS: atom_id res chain seq x y z
N ASN A 1 -19.56 10.34 8.55
CA ASN A 1 -20.08 9.11 9.18
C ASN A 1 -19.11 7.99 8.85
N ASN A 2 -18.43 7.40 9.83
CA ASN A 2 -17.30 6.47 9.60
C ASN A 2 -17.74 5.01 9.33
N ILE A 3 -19.04 4.75 9.42
CA ILE A 3 -19.67 3.45 9.20
C ILE A 3 -20.70 3.57 8.08
N LYS A 4 -20.81 2.52 7.27
CA LYS A 4 -21.73 2.48 6.13
C LYS A 4 -23.16 2.19 6.54
N TRP A 5 -23.33 1.42 7.60
CA TRP A 5 -24.62 1.02 8.12
C TRP A 5 -24.51 0.72 9.61
N PHE A 6 -25.54 1.11 10.34
CA PHE A 6 -25.69 0.86 11.77
C PHE A 6 -27.05 0.22 12.02
N TYR A 7 -27.09 -0.76 12.91
CA TYR A 7 -28.34 -1.30 13.41
C TYR A 7 -28.22 -1.70 14.88
N ASP A 8 -29.21 -1.32 15.67
CA ASP A 8 -29.34 -1.68 17.08
C ASP A 8 -30.39 -2.79 17.20
N ILE A 9 -29.94 -4.02 17.42
CA ILE A 9 -30.79 -5.21 17.53
C ILE A 9 -31.41 -5.22 18.94
N PRO A 10 -32.75 -5.13 19.07
CA PRO A 10 -33.41 -5.27 20.37
C PRO A 10 -33.33 -6.71 20.87
N VAL A 11 -33.64 -6.93 22.14
CA VAL A 11 -33.81 -8.28 22.70
C VAL A 11 -34.96 -8.97 21.97
N ILE A 12 -34.63 -9.94 21.11
CA ILE A 12 -35.59 -10.64 20.24
C ILE A 12 -35.15 -12.08 20.02
N ASN A 13 -36.13 -12.99 19.97
CA ASN A 13 -35.93 -14.40 19.63
C ASN A 13 -36.60 -14.73 18.28
N ASP A 14 -36.14 -14.05 17.22
CA ASP A 14 -36.61 -14.26 15.85
C ASP A 14 -35.41 -14.43 14.90
N ASP A 15 -35.10 -15.69 14.58
CA ASP A 15 -34.01 -16.08 13.68
C ASP A 15 -34.12 -15.43 12.29
N ASN A 16 -35.33 -15.22 11.77
CA ASN A 16 -35.52 -14.62 10.44
C ASN A 16 -35.17 -13.14 10.47
N PHE A 17 -35.58 -12.43 11.53
CA PHE A 17 -35.22 -11.04 11.73
C PHE A 17 -33.69 -10.88 11.83
N ILE A 18 -33.04 -11.64 12.71
CA ILE A 18 -31.58 -11.60 12.92
C ILE A 18 -30.84 -11.94 11.62
N SER A 19 -31.27 -12.98 10.90
CA SER A 19 -30.70 -13.37 9.60
C SER A 19 -30.81 -12.26 8.56
N ASN A 20 -31.90 -11.49 8.56
CA ASN A 20 -32.08 -10.37 7.65
C ASN A 20 -31.20 -9.16 8.02
N VAL A 21 -31.00 -8.89 9.30
CA VAL A 21 -30.05 -7.86 9.78
C VAL A 21 -28.62 -8.24 9.37
N ALA A 22 -28.21 -9.49 9.59
CA ALA A 22 -26.90 -10.00 9.17
C ALA A 22 -26.68 -9.89 7.65
N TYR A 23 -27.69 -10.26 6.85
CA TYR A 23 -27.63 -10.09 5.40
C TYR A 23 -27.44 -8.63 4.99
N LYS A 24 -28.19 -7.69 5.59
CA LYS A 24 -28.05 -6.25 5.31
C LYS A 24 -26.66 -5.76 5.69
N ALA A 25 -26.12 -6.19 6.83
CA ALA A 25 -24.78 -5.86 7.26
C ALA A 25 -23.73 -6.27 6.22
N ILE A 26 -23.80 -7.52 5.73
CA ILE A 26 -22.90 -8.05 4.69
C ILE A 26 -23.09 -7.29 3.36
N TYR A 27 -24.34 -6.97 3.00
CA TYR A 27 -24.63 -6.21 1.79
C TYR A 27 -23.99 -4.81 1.84
N TYR A 28 -24.26 -4.05 2.90
CA TYR A 28 -23.72 -2.70 3.06
C TYR A 28 -22.21 -2.65 3.30
N SER A 29 -21.63 -3.71 3.87
CA SER A 29 -20.18 -3.81 4.05
C SER A 29 -19.42 -4.07 2.75
N ASN A 30 -20.11 -4.54 1.70
CA ASN A 30 -19.51 -4.83 0.39
C ASN A 30 -19.92 -3.84 -0.70
N PHE A 31 -21.11 -3.22 -0.64
CA PHE A 31 -21.67 -2.42 -1.73
C PHE A 31 -22.00 -0.97 -1.34
N PRO A 32 -21.88 0.00 -2.28
CA PRO A 32 -21.19 -0.14 -3.59
C PRO A 32 -19.67 -0.32 -3.44
N THR A 33 -19.13 0.06 -2.29
CA THR A 33 -17.73 -0.12 -1.87
C THR A 33 -17.61 -0.99 -0.63
N LYS A 34 -16.43 -1.56 -0.40
CA LYS A 34 -16.15 -2.19 0.89
C LYS A 34 -16.05 -1.14 2.00
N GLY A 35 -16.55 -1.45 3.19
CA GLY A 35 -16.42 -0.58 4.36
C GLY A 35 -17.04 -1.16 5.62
N PRO A 36 -16.76 -0.56 6.79
CA PRO A 36 -17.24 -1.06 8.07
C PRO A 36 -18.75 -0.84 8.23
N VAL A 37 -19.39 -1.78 8.91
CA VAL A 37 -20.77 -1.71 9.41
C VAL A 37 -20.75 -2.00 10.89
N HIS A 38 -21.73 -1.49 11.62
CA HIS A 38 -21.82 -1.67 13.07
C HIS A 38 -23.18 -2.27 13.42
N ILE A 39 -23.17 -3.44 14.05
CA ILE A 39 -24.35 -4.05 14.65
C ILE A 39 -24.16 -3.97 16.16
N ASN A 40 -25.05 -3.27 16.85
CA ASN A 40 -25.14 -3.35 18.30
C ASN A 40 -26.14 -4.45 18.68
N TRP A 41 -25.79 -5.32 19.61
CA TRP A 41 -26.65 -6.43 20.03
C TRP A 41 -26.98 -6.28 21.52
N GLN A 42 -28.27 -6.11 21.81
CA GLN A 42 -28.75 -6.04 23.18
C GLN A 42 -28.98 -7.44 23.75
N PHE A 43 -28.39 -7.71 24.90
CA PHE A 43 -28.57 -8.95 25.64
C PHE A 43 -29.18 -8.63 27.01
N GLU A 44 -30.06 -9.51 27.49
CA GLU A 44 -30.56 -9.50 28.87
C GLU A 44 -29.97 -10.65 29.65
N GLU A 45 -29.80 -10.45 30.97
CA GLU A 45 -29.39 -11.52 31.86
C GLU A 45 -30.45 -12.64 31.90
N PRO A 46 -30.04 -13.92 31.99
CA PRO A 46 -28.67 -14.41 32.16
C PRO A 46 -27.88 -14.54 30.83
N PHE A 47 -26.59 -14.18 30.84
CA PHE A 47 -25.72 -14.30 29.64
C PHE A 47 -25.17 -15.71 29.38
N THR A 48 -25.51 -16.67 30.24
CA THR A 48 -25.07 -18.05 30.12
C THR A 48 -26.25 -18.98 30.21
N ASP A 49 -26.45 -19.74 29.16
CA ASP A 49 -27.28 -20.92 29.22
C ASP A 49 -26.46 -22.01 29.93
N LEU A 50 -26.96 -22.54 31.05
CA LEU A 50 -26.27 -23.59 31.82
C LEU A 50 -25.97 -24.87 31.01
N SER A 51 -26.49 -24.94 29.77
CA SER A 51 -26.19 -25.92 28.74
C SER A 51 -25.72 -25.20 27.48
N THR A 52 -24.69 -25.70 26.80
CA THR A 52 -24.28 -25.23 25.46
C THR A 52 -25.03 -25.99 24.38
N PRO A 53 -26.12 -25.45 23.81
CA PRO A 53 -26.82 -26.13 22.72
C PRO A 53 -25.92 -26.25 21.48
N GLU A 54 -25.95 -27.39 20.81
CA GLU A 54 -25.36 -27.50 19.47
C GLU A 54 -26.21 -26.67 18.49
N ILE A 55 -25.66 -25.54 18.05
CA ILE A 55 -26.28 -24.71 17.03
C ILE A 55 -25.93 -25.31 15.66
N ASN A 56 -26.96 -25.72 14.92
CA ASN A 56 -26.84 -26.10 13.51
C ASN A 56 -27.19 -24.88 12.63
N PRO A 57 -26.22 -24.07 12.19
CA PRO A 57 -26.50 -22.84 11.46
C PRO A 57 -27.16 -23.17 10.11
N LYS A 58 -28.36 -22.64 9.89
CA LYS A 58 -29.00 -22.65 8.56
C LYS A 58 -28.42 -21.53 7.71
N ILE A 59 -27.29 -21.80 7.05
CA ILE A 59 -26.66 -20.82 6.15
C ILE A 59 -27.50 -20.72 4.87
N THR A 60 -28.27 -19.64 4.73
CA THR A 60 -28.89 -19.29 3.46
C THR A 60 -27.93 -18.43 2.64
N HIS A 61 -27.33 -19.02 1.60
CA HIS A 61 -26.53 -18.28 0.64
C HIS A 61 -27.45 -17.44 -0.25
N LYS A 62 -27.69 -16.18 0.13
CA LYS A 62 -28.31 -15.21 -0.78
C LYS A 62 -27.28 -14.84 -1.85
N THR A 63 -27.62 -15.05 -3.12
CA THR A 63 -26.77 -14.66 -4.25
C THR A 63 -26.63 -13.16 -4.27
N LEU A 64 -25.43 -12.65 -4.01
CA LEU A 64 -25.08 -11.26 -4.29
C LEU A 64 -24.63 -11.21 -5.75
N SER A 65 -25.30 -10.43 -6.60
CA SER A 65 -24.84 -10.20 -7.96
C SER A 65 -23.46 -9.55 -7.92
N SER A 66 -22.53 -10.02 -8.77
CA SER A 66 -21.25 -9.34 -8.96
C SER A 66 -21.52 -7.97 -9.59
N THR A 67 -20.96 -6.92 -9.02
CA THR A 67 -21.15 -5.53 -9.46
C THR A 67 -20.07 -5.08 -10.43
N ASN A 68 -19.56 -5.97 -11.30
CA ASN A 68 -18.68 -5.52 -12.37
C ASN A 68 -19.50 -4.66 -13.32
N ILE A 69 -19.43 -3.35 -13.15
CA ILE A 69 -20.11 -2.38 -14.00
C ILE A 69 -19.36 -2.35 -15.33
N ASN A 70 -20.07 -2.61 -16.42
CA ASN A 70 -19.51 -2.52 -17.76
C ASN A 70 -19.63 -1.09 -18.28
N ILE A 71 -18.59 -0.61 -18.97
CA ILE A 71 -18.68 0.66 -19.69
C ILE A 71 -19.53 0.48 -20.95
N SER A 72 -20.46 1.40 -21.18
CA SER A 72 -21.29 1.45 -22.38
C SER A 72 -20.51 1.92 -23.60
N ASP A 73 -20.90 1.49 -24.80
CA ASP A 73 -20.30 1.90 -26.07
C ASP A 73 -20.25 3.43 -26.25
N GLU A 74 -21.32 4.15 -25.88
CA GLU A 74 -21.41 5.61 -25.95
C GLU A 74 -20.36 6.28 -25.06
N ARG A 75 -20.30 5.87 -23.79
CA ARG A 75 -19.30 6.38 -22.84
C ARG A 75 -17.86 6.09 -23.30
N THR A 76 -17.61 4.91 -23.87
CA THR A 76 -16.29 4.60 -24.47
C THR A 76 -15.98 5.55 -25.63
N LYS A 77 -16.94 5.84 -26.52
CA LYS A 77 -16.74 6.80 -27.63
C LYS A 77 -16.39 8.20 -27.12
N ASN A 78 -16.97 8.62 -25.99
CA ASN A 78 -16.71 9.93 -25.41
C ASN A 78 -15.29 10.08 -24.83
N ILE A 79 -14.69 8.99 -24.35
CA ILE A 79 -13.31 9.04 -23.81
C ILE A 79 -12.23 8.79 -24.86
N ILE A 80 -12.55 8.19 -26.02
CA ILE A 80 -11.55 7.96 -27.09
C ILE A 80 -10.79 9.24 -27.49
N PRO A 81 -11.43 10.42 -27.68
CA PRO A 81 -10.73 11.64 -28.06
C PRO A 81 -9.64 12.10 -27.07
N ILE A 82 -9.80 11.78 -25.78
CA ILE A 82 -8.81 12.11 -24.74
C ILE A 82 -7.78 10.99 -24.53
N LEU A 83 -7.92 9.86 -25.23
CA LEU A 83 -6.97 8.74 -25.24
C LEU A 83 -6.16 8.68 -26.55
N SER A 84 -6.80 8.95 -27.68
CA SER A 84 -6.17 8.87 -29.01
C SER A 84 -5.14 9.97 -29.19
N ASP A 85 -3.97 9.60 -29.72
CA ASP A 85 -2.89 10.51 -30.10
C ASP A 85 -2.36 11.37 -28.93
N LYS A 86 -2.58 10.92 -27.69
CA LYS A 86 -2.12 11.60 -26.48
C LYS A 86 -0.84 11.01 -25.92
N LYS A 87 0.01 11.89 -25.37
CA LYS A 87 1.08 11.53 -24.43
C LYS A 87 0.48 11.16 -23.09
N GLY A 88 0.03 9.92 -22.95
CA GLY A 88 -0.63 9.47 -21.74
C GLY A 88 0.25 8.67 -20.78
N LEU A 89 -0.23 8.58 -19.55
CA LEU A 89 0.33 7.75 -18.49
C LEU A 89 -0.79 7.03 -17.74
N ILE A 90 -0.52 5.80 -17.30
CA ILE A 90 -1.38 5.10 -16.35
C ILE A 90 -0.70 5.15 -15.00
N ILE A 91 -1.38 5.66 -13.98
CA ILE A 91 -0.89 5.73 -12.61
C ILE A 91 -1.71 4.78 -11.75
N VAL A 92 -1.06 3.84 -11.10
CA VAL A 92 -1.74 2.75 -10.40
C VAL A 92 -1.30 2.75 -8.95
N GLY A 93 -2.22 3.06 -8.05
CA GLY A 93 -2.06 2.90 -6.61
C GLY A 93 -2.51 1.53 -6.11
N SER A 94 -2.78 1.41 -4.82
CA SER A 94 -3.43 0.19 -4.28
C SER A 94 -4.84 0.04 -4.85
N HIS A 95 -5.19 -1.18 -5.29
CA HIS A 95 -6.48 -1.45 -5.92
C HIS A 95 -6.95 -2.91 -5.71
N ASN A 96 -8.20 -3.17 -6.09
CA ASN A 96 -8.80 -4.51 -6.08
C ASN A 96 -9.02 -5.11 -7.50
N TYR A 97 -8.61 -4.40 -8.56
CA TYR A 97 -8.66 -4.91 -9.93
C TYR A 97 -7.66 -6.04 -10.18
N ASP A 98 -7.90 -6.86 -11.22
CA ASP A 98 -6.91 -7.82 -11.72
C ASP A 98 -5.79 -7.07 -12.44
N ASN A 99 -4.54 -7.29 -12.01
CA ASN A 99 -3.36 -6.69 -12.62
C ASN A 99 -3.28 -6.98 -14.14
N ARG A 100 -3.77 -8.13 -14.60
CA ARG A 100 -3.77 -8.49 -16.04
C ARG A 100 -4.60 -7.52 -16.87
N ASP A 101 -5.75 -7.07 -16.35
CA ASP A 101 -6.60 -6.12 -17.07
C ASP A 101 -5.92 -4.75 -17.19
N ILE A 102 -5.17 -4.32 -16.18
CA ILE A 102 -4.39 -3.08 -16.20
C ILE A 102 -3.23 -3.17 -17.21
N LEU A 103 -2.52 -4.30 -17.24
CA LEU A 103 -1.46 -4.54 -18.21
C LEU A 103 -2.01 -4.54 -19.63
N ASN A 104 -3.14 -5.23 -19.88
CA ASN A 104 -3.82 -5.22 -21.17
C ASN A 104 -4.26 -3.81 -21.60
N LEU A 105 -4.74 -2.99 -20.65
CA LEU A 105 -5.09 -1.59 -20.91
C LEU A 105 -3.85 -0.78 -21.35
N SER A 106 -2.72 -0.95 -20.65
CA SER A 106 -1.45 -0.32 -21.01
C SER A 106 -0.96 -0.75 -22.40
N GLU A 107 -1.12 -2.02 -22.76
CA GLU A 107 -0.76 -2.54 -24.08
C GLU A 107 -1.63 -1.93 -25.18
N ILE A 108 -2.96 -1.89 -25.00
CA ILE A 108 -3.89 -1.28 -25.97
C ILE A 108 -3.60 0.20 -26.17
N LEU A 109 -3.35 0.94 -25.09
CA LEU A 109 -3.06 2.37 -25.14
C LEU A 109 -1.61 2.67 -25.56
N ASN A 110 -0.73 1.68 -25.48
CA ASN A 110 0.72 1.82 -25.61
C ASN A 110 1.32 2.88 -24.65
N TRP A 111 0.74 3.02 -23.46
CA TRP A 111 1.17 3.99 -22.44
C TRP A 111 1.94 3.30 -21.32
N PRO A 112 3.00 3.92 -20.75
CA PRO A 112 3.70 3.31 -19.63
C PRO A 112 2.90 3.44 -18.32
N ILE A 113 3.19 2.53 -17.38
CA ILE A 113 2.52 2.46 -16.08
C ILE A 113 3.46 2.99 -15.00
N ILE A 114 3.08 4.04 -14.28
CA ILE A 114 3.67 4.39 -12.99
C ILE A 114 3.01 3.53 -11.92
N ALA A 115 3.74 2.55 -11.39
CA ALA A 115 3.21 1.59 -10.43
C ALA A 115 3.62 1.98 -9.01
N ASP A 116 2.68 2.26 -8.11
CA ASP A 116 2.93 2.35 -6.66
C ASP A 116 3.37 0.98 -6.10
N PRO A 117 4.20 0.88 -5.04
CA PRO A 117 4.54 -0.41 -4.42
C PRO A 117 3.30 -1.24 -4.04
N LEU A 118 2.22 -0.61 -3.57
CA LEU A 118 0.99 -1.28 -3.14
C LEU A 118 0.03 -1.62 -4.29
N SER A 119 0.34 -1.20 -5.52
CA SER A 119 -0.35 -1.70 -6.72
C SER A 119 -0.08 -3.19 -6.97
N ASN A 120 0.99 -3.73 -6.38
CA ASN A 120 1.47 -5.08 -6.64
C ASN A 120 1.81 -5.35 -8.13
N LEU A 121 1.98 -4.30 -8.94
CA LEU A 121 2.39 -4.44 -10.34
C LEU A 121 3.90 -4.63 -10.49
N ARG A 122 4.71 -4.19 -9.53
CA ARG A 122 6.19 -4.28 -9.49
C ARG A 122 6.74 -5.71 -9.32
N ASP A 123 6.06 -6.69 -9.87
CA ASP A 123 6.44 -8.10 -9.90
C ASP A 123 7.14 -8.42 -11.23
N GLU A 124 8.21 -9.20 -11.20
CA GLU A 124 9.06 -9.51 -12.38
C GLU A 124 8.25 -9.99 -13.59
N LYS A 125 7.21 -10.80 -13.37
CA LYS A 125 6.37 -11.33 -14.46
C LYS A 125 5.54 -10.27 -15.20
N ASN A 126 5.32 -9.10 -14.61
CA ASN A 126 4.51 -8.03 -15.18
C ASN A 126 5.33 -7.06 -16.05
N TYR A 127 6.67 -7.15 -16.02
CA TYR A 127 7.56 -6.29 -16.79
C TYR A 127 7.61 -6.63 -18.29
N THR A 128 6.65 -7.41 -18.79
CA THR A 128 6.32 -7.48 -20.23
C THR A 128 5.82 -6.13 -20.75
N THR A 129 5.26 -5.32 -19.85
CA THR A 129 4.84 -3.94 -20.07
C THR A 129 5.84 -2.98 -19.40
N PRO A 130 6.09 -1.78 -19.93
CA PRO A 130 6.92 -0.75 -19.30
C PRO A 130 6.34 -0.26 -17.96
N ILE A 131 6.76 -0.88 -16.87
CA ILE A 131 6.49 -0.43 -15.51
C ILE A 131 7.59 0.54 -15.08
N ILE A 132 7.16 1.73 -14.70
CA ILE A 132 7.98 2.79 -14.12
C ILE A 132 7.81 2.71 -12.62
N ASP A 133 8.79 2.09 -11.97
CA ASP A 133 8.83 1.88 -10.53
C ASP A 133 9.51 3.07 -9.81
N SER A 134 10.17 3.97 -10.55
CA SER A 134 10.89 5.15 -10.01
C SER A 134 10.07 6.45 -10.07
N GLY A 135 8.73 6.33 -10.16
CA GLY A 135 7.80 7.45 -10.34
C GLY A 135 8.03 8.63 -9.37
N ASP A 136 8.29 8.36 -8.09
CA ASP A 136 8.58 9.42 -7.11
C ASP A 136 9.74 10.33 -7.54
N LEU A 137 10.85 9.76 -8.02
CA LEU A 137 12.01 10.54 -8.45
C LEU A 137 11.77 11.26 -9.77
N VAL A 138 11.10 10.60 -10.72
CA VAL A 138 10.80 11.16 -12.04
C VAL A 138 9.92 12.41 -11.88
N PHE A 139 8.90 12.36 -11.03
CA PHE A 139 7.95 13.46 -10.82
C PHE A 139 8.46 14.58 -9.90
N ARG A 140 9.57 14.37 -9.18
CA ARG A 140 10.24 15.44 -8.42
C ARG A 140 10.93 16.46 -9.31
N LYS A 141 11.34 16.06 -10.52
CA LYS A 141 11.93 16.97 -11.49
C LYS A 141 10.80 17.70 -12.19
N GLU A 142 10.44 18.88 -11.66
CA GLU A 142 9.31 19.67 -12.14
C GLU A 142 9.41 19.89 -13.67
N ASP A 143 8.26 19.77 -14.33
CA ASP A 143 8.00 20.10 -15.73
C ASP A 143 8.77 19.31 -16.81
N LEU A 144 9.61 18.33 -16.46
CA LEU A 144 10.45 17.67 -17.47
C LEU A 144 9.62 16.90 -18.53
N LEU A 145 8.48 16.29 -18.17
CA LEU A 145 7.64 15.49 -19.08
C LEU A 145 6.21 15.28 -18.54
N LEU A 146 5.43 16.34 -18.34
CA LEU A 146 4.02 16.16 -17.94
C LEU A 146 3.21 15.48 -19.06
N PRO A 147 2.37 14.47 -18.73
CA PRO A 147 1.47 13.86 -19.71
C PRO A 147 0.30 14.79 -20.06
N GLU A 148 -0.26 14.61 -21.25
CA GLU A 148 -1.51 15.26 -21.65
C GLU A 148 -2.74 14.60 -20.99
N THR A 149 -2.68 13.27 -20.82
CA THR A 149 -3.76 12.47 -20.24
C THR A 149 -3.23 11.52 -19.19
N ILE A 150 -3.94 11.43 -18.07
CA ILE A 150 -3.68 10.43 -17.03
C ILE A 150 -4.90 9.52 -16.88
N ILE A 151 -4.64 8.22 -16.82
CA ILE A 151 -5.57 7.26 -16.23
C ILE A 151 -5.05 6.91 -14.82
N HIS A 152 -5.76 7.37 -13.79
CA HIS A 152 -5.46 7.04 -12.40
C HIS A 152 -6.34 5.87 -11.95
N ILE A 153 -5.73 4.79 -11.46
CA ILE A 153 -6.42 3.57 -11.04
C ILE A 153 -6.16 3.31 -9.56
N GLY A 154 -7.24 3.16 -8.78
CA GLY A 154 -7.18 2.87 -7.35
C GLY A 154 -6.73 4.06 -6.50
N ASN A 155 -6.18 3.80 -5.32
CA ASN A 155 -5.78 4.85 -4.37
C ASN A 155 -4.71 5.78 -4.95
N LEU A 156 -4.53 6.97 -4.35
CA LEU A 156 -3.38 7.82 -4.68
C LEU A 156 -2.06 7.12 -4.31
N PRO A 157 -1.01 7.25 -5.15
CA PRO A 157 0.31 6.73 -4.82
C PRO A 157 0.91 7.32 -3.55
N VAL A 158 1.89 6.63 -2.97
CA VAL A 158 2.68 7.08 -1.81
C VAL A 158 3.41 8.38 -2.11
N SER A 159 3.88 8.55 -3.35
CA SER A 159 4.56 9.77 -3.79
C SER A 159 3.62 10.97 -3.85
N LYS A 160 3.86 11.95 -2.98
CA LYS A 160 3.18 13.26 -3.05
C LYS A 160 3.50 14.04 -4.33
N PHE A 161 4.63 13.78 -4.97
CA PHE A 161 5.06 14.51 -6.17
C PHE A 161 4.26 14.08 -7.38
N ILE A 162 3.89 12.79 -7.46
CA ILE A 162 2.94 12.33 -8.46
C ILE A 162 1.63 13.09 -8.28
N SER A 163 1.04 13.07 -7.07
CA SER A 163 -0.22 13.76 -6.77
C SER A 163 -0.21 15.26 -7.09
N LYS A 164 0.87 15.98 -6.72
CA LYS A 164 1.02 17.42 -7.02
C LYS A 164 1.03 17.70 -8.52
N ASN A 165 1.64 16.83 -9.32
CA ASN A 165 1.72 17.02 -10.76
C ASN A 165 0.44 16.58 -11.49
N LEU A 166 -0.44 15.78 -10.86
CA LEU A 166 -1.78 15.47 -11.41
C LEU A 166 -2.62 16.74 -11.59
N GLU A 167 -2.40 17.78 -10.77
CA GLU A 167 -3.14 19.05 -10.87
C GLU A 167 -2.80 19.85 -12.15
N LYS A 168 -1.70 19.50 -12.84
CA LYS A 168 -1.21 20.23 -14.02
C LYS A 168 -1.60 19.59 -15.35
N VAL A 169 -2.26 18.42 -15.35
CA VAL A 169 -2.56 17.67 -16.58
C VAL A 169 -3.85 18.13 -17.22
N SER A 170 -3.95 17.99 -18.54
CA SER A 170 -5.11 18.47 -19.31
C SER A 170 -6.32 17.54 -19.21
N ASN A 171 -6.09 16.22 -19.08
CA ASN A 171 -7.16 15.23 -18.97
C ASN A 171 -6.84 14.25 -17.85
N HIS A 172 -7.76 14.07 -16.93
CA HIS A 172 -7.64 13.15 -15.81
C HIS A 172 -8.85 12.21 -15.75
N ILE A 173 -8.63 10.96 -16.13
CA ILE A 173 -9.59 9.87 -16.02
C ILE A 173 -9.27 9.11 -14.73
N PHE A 174 -10.22 9.07 -13.80
CA PHE A 174 -10.11 8.31 -12.57
C PHE A 174 -10.94 7.02 -12.66
N ILE A 175 -10.31 5.87 -12.44
CA ILE A 175 -10.95 4.55 -12.44
C ILE A 175 -10.88 3.96 -11.03
N GLU A 176 -12.02 3.89 -10.37
CA GLU A 176 -12.14 3.28 -9.06
C GLU A 176 -13.45 2.51 -8.95
N ASN A 177 -13.44 1.36 -8.28
CA ASN A 177 -14.65 0.55 -8.04
C ASN A 177 -15.50 1.16 -6.91
N SER A 178 -15.53 2.48 -6.84
CA SER A 178 -15.99 3.25 -5.71
C SER A 178 -17.04 4.28 -6.13
N GLY A 179 -18.21 4.20 -5.52
CA GLY A 179 -19.24 5.23 -5.68
C GLY A 179 -18.91 6.54 -4.94
N ASN A 180 -17.86 6.54 -4.11
CA ASN A 180 -17.44 7.71 -3.34
C ASN A 180 -16.13 8.24 -3.90
N ILE A 181 -16.16 9.43 -4.48
CA ILE A 181 -14.95 10.12 -4.93
C ILE A 181 -14.23 10.63 -3.69
N SER A 182 -13.17 9.93 -3.25
CA SER A 182 -12.18 10.49 -2.32
C SER A 182 -10.93 10.87 -3.11
N SER A 183 -11.07 11.75 -4.09
CA SER A 183 -9.90 12.36 -4.71
C SER A 183 -9.56 13.66 -3.98
N GLY A 184 -8.27 13.91 -3.79
CA GLY A 184 -7.79 15.24 -3.39
C GLY A 184 -8.10 16.31 -4.44
N PHE A 185 -7.53 17.49 -4.25
CA PHE A 185 -7.86 18.76 -4.94
C PHE A 185 -7.62 18.83 -6.47
N SER A 186 -7.29 17.73 -7.17
CA SER A 186 -7.16 17.75 -8.64
C SER A 186 -8.50 17.65 -9.34
N SER A 187 -8.66 18.35 -10.47
CA SER A 187 -9.82 18.17 -11.35
C SER A 187 -9.83 16.75 -11.91
N ILE A 188 -10.98 16.08 -11.82
CA ILE A 188 -11.26 14.82 -12.51
C ILE A 188 -12.20 15.16 -13.65
N ASP A 189 -11.76 14.93 -14.88
CA ASP A 189 -12.57 15.16 -16.08
C ASP A 189 -13.56 14.00 -16.30
N GLU A 190 -13.13 12.78 -15.98
CA GLU A 190 -13.96 11.58 -16.12
C GLU A 190 -13.75 10.62 -14.94
N HIS A 191 -14.84 10.25 -14.26
CA HIS A 191 -14.81 9.25 -13.19
C HIS A 191 -15.54 7.97 -13.62
N LEU A 192 -14.78 6.87 -13.75
CA LEU A 192 -15.25 5.59 -14.25
C LEU A 192 -15.31 4.54 -13.13
N ASN A 193 -16.51 4.30 -12.61
CA ASN A 193 -16.79 3.13 -11.78
C ASN A 193 -17.15 1.93 -12.66
N ILE A 194 -16.13 1.28 -13.22
CA ILE A 194 -16.25 0.17 -14.17
C ILE A 194 -15.22 -0.92 -13.90
N SER A 195 -15.43 -2.10 -14.49
CA SER A 195 -14.38 -3.10 -14.65
C SER A 195 -13.40 -2.67 -15.75
N ILE A 196 -12.09 -2.86 -15.52
CA ILE A 196 -11.06 -2.51 -16.48
C ILE A 196 -11.12 -3.44 -17.70
N SER A 197 -11.41 -4.73 -17.50
CA SER A 197 -11.65 -5.69 -18.59
C SER A 197 -12.78 -5.23 -19.53
N SER A 198 -13.83 -4.59 -19.02
CA SER A 198 -14.88 -4.02 -19.88
C SER A 198 -14.35 -2.87 -20.73
N LEU A 199 -13.49 -1.99 -20.18
CA LEU A 199 -12.89 -0.90 -20.95
C LEU A 199 -11.97 -1.44 -22.05
N VAL A 200 -11.08 -2.38 -21.70
CA VAL A 200 -10.19 -3.10 -22.63
C VAL A 200 -11.00 -3.69 -23.79
N THR A 201 -12.06 -4.44 -23.48
CA THR A 201 -12.93 -5.06 -24.50
C THR A 201 -13.59 -4.02 -25.40
N GLN A 202 -14.04 -2.91 -24.83
CA GLN A 202 -14.74 -1.87 -25.59
C GLN A 202 -13.79 -1.06 -26.49
N LEU A 203 -12.57 -0.76 -26.04
CA LEU A 203 -11.55 -0.13 -26.87
C LEU A 203 -11.19 -1.02 -28.07
N GLN A 204 -11.05 -2.34 -27.85
CA GLN A 204 -10.81 -3.30 -28.94
C GLN A 204 -11.96 -3.35 -29.94
N LYS A 205 -13.22 -3.38 -29.47
CA LYS A 205 -14.41 -3.38 -30.34
C LYS A 205 -14.52 -2.13 -31.21
N GLN A 206 -13.99 -1.00 -30.75
CA GLN A 206 -13.98 0.26 -31.49
C GLN A 206 -12.73 0.41 -32.37
N ASP A 207 -11.99 -0.69 -32.59
CA ASP A 207 -10.75 -0.72 -33.36
C ASP A 207 -9.76 0.37 -32.94
N PHE A 208 -9.67 0.64 -31.62
CA PHE A 208 -8.75 1.62 -31.09
C PHE A 208 -7.31 1.25 -31.46
N LYS A 209 -6.60 2.20 -32.08
CA LYS A 209 -5.20 2.04 -32.49
C LYS A 209 -4.34 3.03 -31.72
N ALA A 210 -3.53 2.53 -30.80
CA ALA A 210 -2.45 3.34 -30.26
C ALA A 210 -1.44 3.67 -31.37
N ILE A 211 -1.08 4.95 -31.46
CA ILE A 211 -0.02 5.40 -32.35
C ILE A 211 1.36 5.09 -31.71
N ASN A 212 2.36 4.87 -32.56
CA ASN A 212 3.75 4.74 -32.13
C ASN A 212 4.16 6.03 -31.40
N ASN A 213 4.39 5.92 -30.10
CA ASN A 213 4.68 7.06 -29.26
C ASN A 213 6.07 6.90 -28.64
N ASP A 214 7.04 7.67 -29.13
CA ASP A 214 8.37 7.77 -28.53
C ASP A 214 8.29 8.17 -27.04
N TRP A 215 7.17 8.76 -26.62
CA TRP A 215 6.82 9.01 -25.21
C TRP A 215 7.06 7.83 -24.27
N LYS A 216 6.59 6.63 -24.64
CA LYS A 216 6.77 5.43 -23.81
C LYS A 216 8.23 5.09 -23.63
N LYS A 217 9.04 5.23 -24.70
CA LYS A 217 10.49 5.01 -24.64
C LYS A 217 11.18 6.04 -23.75
N THR A 218 10.74 7.29 -23.78
CA THR A 218 11.28 8.35 -22.92
C THR A 218 11.12 8.02 -21.44
N TYR A 219 9.93 7.56 -21.03
CA TYR A 219 9.69 7.14 -19.64
C TYR A 219 10.52 5.91 -19.24
N ILE A 220 10.70 4.94 -20.14
CA ILE A 220 11.59 3.78 -19.90
C ILE A 220 13.02 4.27 -19.66
N LYS A 221 13.55 5.15 -20.53
CA LYS A 221 14.90 5.72 -20.38
C LYS A 221 15.08 6.44 -19.04
N LEU A 222 14.08 7.25 -18.66
CA LEU A 222 14.08 7.93 -17.35
C LEU A 222 14.11 6.93 -16.19
N ASN A 223 13.29 5.88 -16.27
CA ASN A 223 13.25 4.86 -15.24
C ASN A 223 14.60 4.16 -15.09
N ASP A 224 15.20 3.77 -16.21
CA ASP A 224 16.51 3.11 -16.23
C ASP A 224 17.62 4.03 -15.70
N SER A 225 17.59 5.31 -16.06
CA SER A 225 18.50 6.34 -15.55
C SER A 225 18.35 6.49 -14.04
N ALA A 226 17.12 6.63 -13.55
CA ALA A 226 16.81 6.73 -12.13
C ALA A 226 17.25 5.48 -11.36
N ARG A 227 17.00 4.27 -11.88
CA ARG A 227 17.40 3.01 -11.25
C ARG A 227 18.92 2.87 -11.15
N LYS A 228 19.65 3.14 -12.23
CA LYS A 228 21.12 3.17 -12.21
C LYS A 228 21.65 4.14 -11.15
N ILE A 229 21.01 5.29 -10.99
CA ILE A 229 21.40 6.30 -9.99
C ILE A 229 21.10 5.82 -8.56
N ILE A 230 19.91 5.26 -8.31
CA ILE A 230 19.54 4.69 -7.01
C ILE A 230 20.54 3.59 -6.63
N ASP A 231 20.75 2.60 -7.50
CA ASP A 231 21.58 1.43 -7.22
C ASP A 231 23.04 1.81 -6.91
N ARG A 232 23.61 2.76 -7.66
CA ARG A 232 24.97 3.26 -7.42
C ARG A 232 25.13 4.02 -6.10
N ASN A 233 24.03 4.55 -5.55
CA ASN A 233 24.08 5.44 -4.40
C ASN A 233 23.35 4.86 -3.18
N ILE A 234 22.83 3.64 -3.23
CA ILE A 234 21.93 3.06 -2.21
C ILE A 234 22.59 2.95 -0.83
N SER A 235 23.91 2.79 -0.78
CA SER A 235 24.72 2.67 0.43
C SER A 235 24.98 3.99 1.18
N LYS A 236 24.55 5.14 0.63
CA LYS A 236 24.77 6.45 1.25
C LYS A 236 23.94 6.69 2.50
N ILE A 237 22.81 6.01 2.63
CA ILE A 237 21.93 6.05 3.80
C ILE A 237 21.78 4.61 4.28
N LYS A 238 22.11 4.37 5.56
CA LYS A 238 22.16 3.02 6.10
C LYS A 238 20.77 2.40 6.14
N GLU A 239 19.74 3.17 6.50
CA GLU A 239 18.36 2.68 6.48
C GLU A 239 17.91 2.20 5.09
N ILE A 240 18.19 2.97 4.03
CA ILE A 240 17.83 2.60 2.65
C ILE A 240 18.54 1.31 2.24
N SER A 241 19.86 1.24 2.43
CA SER A 241 20.64 0.06 2.05
C SER A 241 20.24 -1.20 2.84
N THR A 242 20.03 -1.08 4.16
CA THR A 242 19.60 -2.21 4.98
C THR A 242 18.18 -2.67 4.61
N LYS A 243 17.24 -1.76 4.35
CA LYS A 243 15.90 -2.13 3.86
C LYS A 243 15.95 -2.80 2.48
N LYS A 244 16.87 -2.40 1.60
CA LYS A 244 17.10 -3.11 0.32
C LYS A 244 17.59 -4.52 0.57
N THR A 245 18.56 -4.69 1.47
CA THR A 245 19.03 -6.01 1.90
C THR A 245 17.88 -6.87 2.43
N ILE A 246 17.02 -6.34 3.30
CA ILE A 246 15.84 -7.07 3.82
C ILE A 246 14.94 -7.50 2.67
N LEU A 247 14.54 -6.56 1.82
CA LEU A 247 13.62 -6.81 0.71
C LEU A 247 14.14 -7.89 -0.25
N ASP A 248 15.43 -7.86 -0.56
CA ASP A 248 16.09 -8.85 -1.44
C ASP A 248 16.25 -10.24 -0.78
N SER A 249 16.09 -10.30 0.55
CA SER A 249 16.23 -11.53 1.32
C SER A 249 14.90 -12.21 1.62
N ILE A 250 13.78 -11.54 1.34
CA ILE A 250 12.45 -12.09 1.57
C ILE A 250 12.21 -13.25 0.59
N PRO A 251 11.79 -14.43 1.08
CA PRO A 251 11.46 -15.56 0.22
C PRO A 251 10.33 -15.24 -0.76
N GLU A 252 10.37 -15.86 -1.93
CA GLU A 252 9.25 -15.82 -2.88
C GLU A 252 7.96 -16.36 -2.24
N ASP A 253 6.81 -15.97 -2.81
CA ASP A 253 5.48 -16.34 -2.28
C ASP A 253 5.20 -15.86 -0.84
N SER A 254 5.84 -14.76 -0.43
CA SER A 254 5.63 -14.11 0.87
C SER A 254 4.66 -12.93 0.79
N ILE A 255 4.26 -12.43 1.95
CA ILE A 255 3.54 -11.16 2.12
C ILE A 255 4.45 -10.17 2.85
N PHE A 256 4.59 -8.97 2.30
CA PHE A 256 5.28 -7.85 2.93
C PHE A 256 4.29 -6.73 3.24
N ILE A 257 4.27 -6.29 4.49
CA ILE A 257 3.42 -5.22 4.98
C ILE A 257 4.34 -4.07 5.36
N SER A 258 4.13 -2.92 4.75
CA SER A 258 4.88 -1.72 5.08
C SER A 258 4.05 -0.82 5.98
N GLY A 259 4.65 -0.43 7.10
CA GLY A 259 4.11 0.58 8.00
C GLY A 259 4.13 1.97 7.35
N ASN A 260 3.40 2.89 7.96
CA ASN A 260 3.36 4.28 7.54
C ASN A 260 4.68 5.01 7.85
N SER A 261 4.74 6.32 7.54
CA SER A 261 5.95 7.15 7.72
C SER A 261 7.07 6.83 6.71
N LEU A 262 8.32 6.65 7.15
CA LEU A 262 9.48 6.36 6.30
C LEU A 262 9.46 4.95 5.66
N PRO A 263 9.08 3.85 6.35
CA PRO A 263 9.03 2.51 5.78
C PRO A 263 8.40 2.44 4.38
N ILE A 264 7.16 2.92 4.21
CA ILE A 264 6.47 2.89 2.91
C ILE A 264 7.14 3.77 1.83
N ARG A 265 7.75 4.90 2.23
CA ARG A 265 8.44 5.81 1.30
C ARG A 265 9.77 5.22 0.83
N ILE A 266 10.50 4.59 1.73
CA ILE A 266 11.72 3.88 1.38
C ILE A 266 11.38 2.66 0.53
N LEU A 267 10.30 1.93 0.82
CA LEU A 267 9.80 0.85 -0.04
C LEU A 267 9.52 1.36 -1.46
N ASP A 268 8.80 2.46 -1.61
CA ASP A 268 8.52 3.08 -2.92
C ASP A 268 9.82 3.42 -3.69
N LEU A 269 10.84 3.91 -2.98
CA LEU A 269 12.14 4.22 -3.55
C LEU A 269 12.91 2.97 -4.01
N ILE A 270 12.96 1.92 -3.19
CA ILE A 270 13.89 0.79 -3.39
C ILE A 270 13.28 -0.43 -4.08
N LEU A 271 11.95 -0.57 -4.06
CA LEU A 271 11.26 -1.69 -4.69
C LEU A 271 11.27 -1.53 -6.20
N SER A 272 12.04 -2.36 -6.88
CA SER A 272 12.06 -2.46 -8.35
C SER A 272 11.26 -3.66 -8.85
N LYS A 273 11.88 -4.84 -8.95
CA LYS A 273 11.24 -6.10 -9.36
C LYS A 273 11.20 -7.06 -8.18
N SER A 274 10.02 -7.36 -7.66
CA SER A 274 9.80 -8.45 -6.70
C SER A 274 9.57 -9.78 -7.40
N LYS A 275 9.74 -10.88 -6.65
CA LYS A 275 9.46 -12.24 -7.12
C LYS A 275 8.31 -12.85 -6.34
N ASN A 276 7.09 -12.67 -6.84
CA ASN A 276 5.85 -13.19 -6.27
C ASN A 276 5.64 -12.82 -4.79
N ILE A 277 6.00 -11.59 -4.41
CA ILE A 277 5.73 -11.04 -3.06
C ILE A 277 4.49 -10.14 -3.16
N LYS A 278 3.58 -10.28 -2.19
CA LYS A 278 2.41 -9.40 -2.08
C LYS A 278 2.67 -8.28 -1.09
N PHE A 279 2.47 -7.04 -1.52
CA PHE A 279 2.70 -5.83 -0.74
C PHE A 279 1.37 -5.26 -0.22
N TYR A 280 1.31 -4.97 1.08
CA TYR A 280 0.20 -4.28 1.73
C TYR A 280 0.70 -3.10 2.56
N GLY A 281 -0.19 -2.17 2.87
CA GLY A 281 0.06 -1.07 3.80
C GLY A 281 -1.25 -0.38 4.17
N ASN A 282 -1.36 0.08 5.42
CA ASN A 282 -2.57 0.77 5.90
C ASN A 282 -2.55 2.25 5.46
N ARG A 283 -2.85 2.50 4.19
CA ARG A 283 -2.72 3.83 3.55
C ARG A 283 -4.02 4.63 3.45
N GLY A 284 -5.12 4.17 4.05
CA GLY A 284 -6.39 4.92 4.08
C GLY A 284 -6.25 6.25 4.81
N LEU A 285 -6.03 6.21 6.13
CA LEU A 285 -5.73 7.39 6.95
C LEU A 285 -4.24 7.52 7.29
N SER A 286 -3.41 6.56 6.87
CA SER A 286 -1.97 6.55 7.10
C SER A 286 -1.55 6.56 8.59
N GLY A 287 -2.37 6.00 9.48
CA GLY A 287 -2.12 5.92 10.92
C GLY A 287 -0.96 5.00 11.30
N ILE A 288 -0.27 5.34 12.39
CA ILE A 288 0.80 4.48 12.96
C ILE A 288 0.24 3.40 13.90
N ASP A 289 -1.04 3.53 14.26
CA ASP A 289 -1.81 2.61 15.08
C ASP A 289 -2.19 1.31 14.35
N GLY A 290 -2.24 0.20 15.09
CA GLY A 290 -2.82 -1.07 14.63
C GLY A 290 -2.03 -1.84 13.58
N ASN A 291 -0.79 -1.45 13.25
CA ASN A 291 0.00 -2.09 12.19
C ASN A 291 0.39 -3.55 12.53
N ILE A 292 0.73 -3.85 13.79
CA ILE A 292 1.04 -5.21 14.27
C ILE A 292 -0.25 -6.05 14.27
N SER A 293 -1.35 -5.47 14.73
CA SER A 293 -2.68 -6.10 14.76
C SER A 293 -3.17 -6.48 13.35
N ILE A 294 -2.99 -5.58 12.37
CA ILE A 294 -3.30 -5.85 10.95
C ILE A 294 -2.42 -6.97 10.41
N ALA A 295 -1.11 -6.93 10.67
CA ALA A 295 -0.18 -7.96 10.23
C ALA A 295 -0.49 -9.33 10.83
N SER A 296 -0.89 -9.36 12.11
CA SER A 296 -1.37 -10.58 12.78
C SER A 296 -2.64 -11.13 12.12
N GLY A 297 -3.62 -10.26 11.83
CA GLY A 297 -4.84 -10.66 11.12
C GLY A 297 -4.53 -11.33 9.77
N ILE A 298 -3.67 -10.69 8.96
CA ILE A 298 -3.24 -11.25 7.68
C ILE A 298 -2.50 -12.57 7.86
N SER A 299 -1.56 -12.64 8.81
CA SER A 299 -0.79 -13.86 9.11
C SER A 299 -1.67 -15.03 9.55
N SER A 300 -2.70 -14.77 10.35
CA SER A 300 -3.62 -15.83 10.82
C SER A 300 -4.43 -16.49 9.68
N MET A 301 -4.63 -15.78 8.56
CA MET A 301 -5.46 -16.23 7.44
C MET A 301 -4.68 -16.90 6.31
N THR A 302 -3.35 -17.01 6.41
CA THR A 302 -2.49 -17.54 5.36
C THR A 302 -1.46 -18.53 5.89
N LYS A 303 -0.89 -19.37 5.02
CA LYS A 303 0.28 -20.19 5.34
C LYS A 303 1.59 -19.57 4.86
N LYS A 304 1.52 -18.43 4.15
CA LYS A 304 2.68 -17.69 3.66
C LYS A 304 3.42 -17.03 4.81
N ASN A 305 4.72 -16.79 4.64
CA ASN A 305 5.47 -15.94 5.55
C ASN A 305 4.98 -14.49 5.43
N VAL A 306 4.68 -13.87 6.56
CA VAL A 306 4.27 -12.47 6.63
C VAL A 306 5.39 -11.66 7.27
N PHE A 307 5.80 -10.59 6.60
CA PHE A 307 6.81 -9.66 7.06
C PHE A 307 6.17 -8.30 7.29
N LEU A 308 6.40 -7.68 8.45
CA LEU A 308 5.97 -6.32 8.76
C LEU A 308 7.21 -5.43 8.91
N ASP A 309 7.30 -4.35 8.16
CA ASP A 309 8.35 -3.34 8.27
C ASP A 309 7.79 -2.05 8.87
N ILE A 310 8.18 -1.73 10.11
CA ILE A 310 7.55 -0.67 10.90
C ILE A 310 8.59 0.19 11.64
N GLY A 311 8.29 1.47 11.88
CA GLY A 311 9.13 2.32 12.74
C GLY A 311 8.90 2.03 14.23
N ASP A 312 9.88 2.38 15.06
CA ASP A 312 9.84 2.33 16.53
C ASP A 312 8.55 2.90 17.15
N LEU A 313 8.16 4.14 16.83
CA LEU A 313 6.96 4.76 17.40
C LEU A 313 5.68 4.01 17.05
N ALA A 314 5.60 3.51 15.82
CA ALA A 314 4.46 2.74 15.35
C ALA A 314 4.42 1.34 16.00
N PHE A 315 5.58 0.76 16.31
CA PHE A 315 5.69 -0.45 17.12
C PHE A 315 5.19 -0.21 18.55
N PHE A 316 5.63 0.87 19.20
CA PHE A 316 5.19 1.22 20.57
C PHE A 316 3.69 1.55 20.65
N HIS A 317 3.12 2.14 19.59
CA HIS A 317 1.70 2.46 19.54
C HIS A 317 0.80 1.20 19.49
N ASP A 318 1.33 0.04 19.07
CA ASP A 318 0.55 -1.19 18.90
C ASP A 318 1.13 -2.38 19.69
N LEU A 319 1.73 -2.13 20.86
CA LEU A 319 2.26 -3.18 21.74
C LEU A 319 1.21 -4.22 22.11
N GLY A 320 -0.05 -3.81 22.33
CA GLY A 320 -1.16 -4.74 22.56
C GLY A 320 -1.39 -5.70 21.39
N GLY A 321 -1.07 -5.29 20.16
CA GLY A 321 -1.08 -6.12 18.97
C GLY A 321 -0.11 -7.31 19.04
N LEU A 322 0.99 -7.21 19.79
CA LEU A 322 1.93 -8.34 19.98
C LEU A 322 1.30 -9.51 20.73
N VAL A 323 0.42 -9.22 21.69
CA VAL A 323 -0.32 -10.25 22.43
C VAL A 323 -1.24 -11.02 21.47
N THR A 324 -1.94 -10.29 20.60
CA THR A 324 -2.79 -10.88 19.55
C THR A 324 -1.96 -11.67 18.54
N ALA A 325 -0.80 -11.14 18.14
CA ALA A 325 0.12 -11.80 17.22
C ALA A 325 0.64 -13.13 17.78
N LYS A 326 1.11 -13.16 19.03
CA LYS A 326 1.59 -14.39 19.67
C LYS A 326 0.51 -15.46 19.72
N ARG A 327 -0.76 -15.09 19.93
CA ARG A 327 -1.87 -16.04 19.98
C ARG A 327 -2.30 -16.56 18.61
N ASN A 328 -2.35 -15.69 17.59
CA ASN A 328 -3.11 -15.99 16.36
C ASN A 328 -2.27 -16.06 15.08
N SER A 329 -1.09 -15.45 15.05
CA SER A 329 -0.25 -15.46 13.85
C SER A 329 0.24 -16.88 13.56
N LYS A 330 0.41 -17.21 12.27
CA LYS A 330 0.99 -18.49 11.83
C LYS A 330 2.49 -18.36 11.57
N SER A 331 2.88 -17.29 10.89
CA SER A 331 4.26 -16.91 10.60
C SER A 331 4.31 -15.40 10.40
N LEU A 332 4.90 -14.68 11.37
CA LEU A 332 5.04 -13.22 11.34
C LEU A 332 6.43 -12.78 11.78
N THR A 333 7.16 -12.11 10.91
CA THR A 333 8.44 -11.45 11.23
C THR A 333 8.25 -9.95 11.22
N ILE A 334 8.58 -9.27 12.32
CA ILE A 334 8.41 -7.83 12.49
C ILE A 334 9.81 -7.19 12.50
N PHE A 335 10.10 -6.38 11.49
CA PHE A 335 11.26 -5.50 11.46
C PHE A 335 10.91 -4.18 12.13
N VAL A 336 11.57 -3.88 13.24
CA VAL A 336 11.42 -2.60 13.96
C VAL A 336 12.60 -1.72 13.62
N ASN A 337 12.33 -0.62 12.94
CA ASN A 337 13.34 0.37 12.55
C ASN A 337 13.51 1.37 13.69
N GLU A 338 14.47 1.10 14.57
CA GLU A 338 14.83 1.95 15.70
C GLU A 338 15.73 3.07 15.20
N ASN A 339 15.12 4.22 14.93
CA ASN A 339 15.80 5.44 14.50
C ASN A 339 15.55 6.61 15.47
N SER A 340 15.17 6.27 16.71
CA SER A 340 14.94 7.17 17.83
C SER A 340 13.93 8.26 17.52
N GLY A 341 12.71 7.85 17.15
CA GLY A 341 11.53 8.68 17.01
C GLY A 341 11.03 8.89 15.57
N GLY A 342 10.11 9.82 15.40
CA GLY A 342 9.44 10.16 14.15
C GLY A 342 10.35 10.86 13.12
N GLN A 343 11.36 10.17 12.59
CA GLN A 343 12.37 10.76 11.69
C GLN A 343 11.82 11.27 10.35
N ILE A 344 10.58 10.96 10.00
CA ILE A 344 9.90 11.64 8.88
C ILE A 344 9.81 13.16 9.09
N PHE A 345 9.68 13.62 10.34
CA PHE A 345 9.61 15.05 10.65
C PHE A 345 10.98 15.72 10.45
N SER A 346 12.08 14.99 10.50
CA SER A 346 13.41 15.49 10.10
C SER A 346 13.47 15.89 8.61
N LEU A 347 12.49 15.47 7.81
CA LEU A 347 12.38 15.85 6.39
C LEU A 347 11.59 17.14 6.17
N LEU A 348 10.96 17.70 7.20
CA LEU A 348 10.17 18.92 7.10
C LEU A 348 11.04 20.18 7.25
N PRO A 349 10.71 21.30 6.57
CA PRO A 349 11.45 22.55 6.70
C PRO A 349 11.58 23.06 8.14
N GLN A 350 10.53 22.88 8.94
CA GLN A 350 10.42 23.36 10.33
C GLN A 350 11.44 22.71 11.28
N SER A 351 12.06 21.60 10.88
CA SER A 351 13.12 20.93 11.65
C SER A 351 14.33 21.84 11.96
N LYS A 352 14.46 22.96 11.26
CA LYS A 352 15.54 23.95 11.47
C LYS A 352 15.19 25.06 12.45
N ASP A 353 13.91 25.25 12.78
CA ASP A 353 13.43 26.48 13.41
C ASP A 353 13.16 26.35 14.92
N LEU A 354 12.97 25.13 15.42
CA LEU A 354 12.46 24.88 16.79
C LEU A 354 13.47 24.28 17.78
N GLY A 355 14.74 24.15 17.42
CA GLY A 355 15.80 23.75 18.36
C GLY A 355 15.51 22.45 19.12
N GLU A 356 15.64 22.47 20.45
CA GLU A 356 15.41 21.30 21.32
C GLU A 356 13.92 20.90 21.40
N ASP A 357 13.00 21.87 21.40
CA ASP A 357 11.54 21.63 21.42
C ASP A 357 11.08 20.78 20.22
N TYR A 358 11.83 20.81 19.10
CA TYR A 358 11.52 19.98 17.94
C TYR A 358 11.64 18.47 18.25
N ASN A 359 12.63 18.08 19.06
CA ASN A 359 12.78 16.69 19.44
C ASN A 359 11.62 16.25 20.33
N ASP A 360 11.20 17.09 21.26
CA ASP A 360 10.16 16.74 22.24
C ASP A 360 8.76 16.73 21.62
N TRP A 361 8.47 17.62 20.67
CA TRP A 361 7.13 17.75 20.09
C TRP A 361 6.92 16.94 18.81
N PHE A 362 7.97 16.73 18.01
CA PHE A 362 7.85 16.08 16.70
C PHE A 362 8.54 14.73 16.66
N ILE A 363 9.81 14.66 17.08
CA ILE A 363 10.58 13.41 16.99
C ILE A 363 10.12 12.41 18.07
N THR A 364 9.82 12.87 19.28
CA THR A 364 9.31 12.08 20.41
C THR A 364 10.06 10.74 20.63
N PRO A 365 11.40 10.76 20.82
CA PRO A 365 12.18 9.54 20.98
C PRO A 365 11.80 8.79 22.27
N HIS A 366 11.68 7.46 22.22
CA HIS A 366 11.36 6.60 23.38
C HIS A 366 12.58 5.75 23.79
N LYS A 367 13.69 6.41 24.14
CA LYS A 367 14.98 5.72 24.38
C LYS A 367 14.99 4.85 25.63
N GLU A 368 14.05 5.08 26.54
CA GLU A 368 13.94 4.38 27.80
C GLU A 368 13.30 2.99 27.66
N ILE A 369 12.73 2.66 26.49
CA ILE A 369 12.03 1.41 26.26
C ILE A 369 12.97 0.40 25.58
N ASP A 370 13.18 -0.75 26.22
CA ASP A 370 13.95 -1.86 25.65
C ASP A 370 13.00 -2.87 24.96
N ILE A 371 13.11 -2.98 23.63
CA ILE A 371 12.29 -3.91 22.82
C ILE A 371 12.60 -5.38 23.16
N SER A 372 13.84 -5.69 23.56
CA SER A 372 14.24 -7.04 23.95
C SER A 372 13.54 -7.48 25.23
N GLU A 373 13.39 -6.59 26.21
CA GLU A 373 12.66 -6.88 27.46
C GLU A 373 11.17 -7.09 27.19
N ILE A 374 10.56 -6.27 26.33
CA ILE A 374 9.17 -6.44 25.88
C ILE A 374 9.01 -7.81 25.22
N SER A 375 9.89 -8.16 24.29
CA SER A 375 9.84 -9.44 23.59
C SER A 375 9.98 -10.62 24.55
N ASN A 376 10.90 -10.53 25.52
CA ASN A 376 11.11 -11.55 26.53
C ASN A 376 9.87 -11.74 27.43
N SER A 377 9.20 -10.65 27.82
CA SER A 377 7.98 -10.71 28.65
C SER A 377 6.82 -11.46 27.97
N LEU A 378 6.81 -11.50 26.64
CA LEU A 378 5.80 -12.18 25.82
C LEU A 378 6.29 -13.52 25.24
N SER A 379 7.52 -13.94 25.60
CA SER A 379 8.17 -15.13 25.03
C SER A 379 8.19 -15.09 23.48
N ILE A 380 8.50 -13.93 22.91
CA ILE A 380 8.67 -13.72 21.46
C ILE A 380 10.18 -13.76 21.14
N GLU A 381 10.55 -14.41 20.03
CA GLU A 381 11.93 -14.42 19.55
C GLU A 381 12.38 -13.02 19.17
N TYR A 382 13.52 -12.58 19.71
CA TYR A 382 14.10 -11.27 19.47
C TYR A 382 15.50 -11.37 18.88
N TYR A 383 15.77 -10.52 17.90
CA TYR A 383 17.08 -10.39 17.27
C TYR A 383 17.47 -8.92 17.10
N ASN A 384 18.75 -8.62 17.32
CA ASN A 384 19.35 -7.31 17.10
C ASN A 384 20.62 -7.46 16.22
N PRO A 385 20.46 -7.78 14.92
CA PRO A 385 21.59 -8.08 14.06
C PRO A 385 22.49 -6.86 13.85
N LYS A 386 23.81 -7.11 13.83
CA LYS A 386 24.83 -6.05 13.63
C LYS A 386 25.34 -5.99 12.19
N SER A 387 24.89 -6.90 11.33
CA SER A 387 25.32 -6.95 9.93
C SER A 387 24.21 -7.41 8.98
N ASP A 388 24.29 -6.96 7.73
CA ASP A 388 23.44 -7.39 6.63
C ASP A 388 23.48 -8.93 6.42
N LYS A 389 24.60 -9.57 6.76
CA LYS A 389 24.75 -11.03 6.72
C LYS A 389 23.92 -11.72 7.79
N GLU A 390 23.88 -11.17 9.00
CA GLU A 390 23.03 -11.69 10.09
C GLU A 390 21.56 -11.50 9.76
N ILE A 391 21.15 -10.33 9.23
CA ILE A 391 19.77 -10.08 8.79
C ILE A 391 19.33 -11.16 7.79
N LYS A 392 20.13 -11.39 6.74
CA LYS A 392 19.90 -12.44 5.74
C LYS A 392 19.73 -13.82 6.36
N LYS A 393 20.57 -14.15 7.34
CA LYS A 393 20.53 -15.43 8.04
C LYS A 393 19.21 -15.59 8.80
N ILE A 394 18.85 -14.61 9.63
CA ILE A 394 17.66 -14.65 10.50
C ILE A 394 16.36 -14.74 9.67
N ILE A 395 16.27 -14.00 8.56
CA ILE A 395 15.09 -14.03 7.66
C ILE A 395 14.85 -15.44 7.09
N ASN A 396 15.91 -16.17 6.78
CA ASN A 396 15.85 -17.49 6.17
C ASN A 396 15.87 -18.64 7.21
N GLU A 397 16.05 -18.34 8.50
CA GLU A 397 15.97 -19.32 9.56
C GLU A 397 14.52 -19.68 9.85
N ASN A 398 14.22 -20.98 9.92
CA ASN A 398 12.95 -21.45 10.44
C ASN A 398 12.83 -21.03 11.91
N SER A 399 11.67 -20.52 12.30
CA SER A 399 11.35 -20.22 13.70
C SER A 399 10.73 -21.43 14.36
N GLU A 400 10.99 -21.62 15.64
CA GLU A 400 10.15 -22.47 16.48
C GLU A 400 8.88 -21.73 16.92
N ASN A 401 8.93 -20.39 16.97
CA ASN A 401 7.81 -19.52 17.30
C ASN A 401 7.06 -18.98 16.07
N ASN A 402 5.81 -18.61 16.27
CA ASN A 402 4.99 -18.01 15.21
C ASN A 402 5.28 -16.51 14.97
N VAL A 403 6.03 -15.86 15.86
CA VAL A 403 6.36 -14.44 15.80
C VAL A 403 7.85 -14.23 16.10
N LYS A 404 8.52 -13.42 15.26
CA LYS A 404 9.88 -12.92 15.47
C LYS A 404 9.90 -11.39 15.44
N ILE A 405 10.73 -10.78 16.28
CA ILE A 405 11.07 -9.36 16.24
C ILE A 405 12.54 -9.21 15.85
N ILE A 406 12.80 -8.40 14.85
CA ILE A 406 14.14 -8.05 14.38
C ILE A 406 14.28 -6.53 14.51
N GLU A 407 14.96 -6.09 15.55
CA GLU A 407 15.23 -4.67 15.78
C GLU A 407 16.47 -4.24 15.00
N ILE A 408 16.33 -3.16 14.24
CA ILE A 408 17.40 -2.61 13.41
C ILE A 408 17.64 -1.17 13.83
N ASN A 409 18.85 -0.94 14.33
CA ASN A 409 19.28 0.35 14.85
C ASN A 409 19.86 1.23 13.74
N TYR A 410 19.42 2.49 13.69
CA TYR A 410 19.88 3.48 12.73
C TYR A 410 20.34 4.77 13.41
N ASP A 411 21.41 5.36 12.88
CA ASP A 411 21.93 6.63 13.38
C ASP A 411 21.08 7.82 12.92
N LYS A 412 20.85 8.77 13.82
CA LYS A 412 20.10 10.01 13.52
C LYS A 412 20.71 10.85 12.39
N SER A 413 21.99 10.68 12.09
CA SER A 413 22.69 11.41 11.03
C SER A 413 22.14 11.15 9.64
N ASP A 414 21.59 9.96 9.40
CA ASP A 414 21.06 9.55 8.10
C ASP A 414 19.96 10.49 7.60
N TYR A 415 19.16 11.03 8.51
CA TYR A 415 17.99 11.85 8.18
C TYR A 415 18.34 13.31 7.89
N LYS A 416 19.46 13.81 8.44
CA LYS A 416 19.95 15.18 8.15
C LYS A 416 20.34 15.34 6.69
N ILE A 417 20.90 14.28 6.10
CA ILE A 417 21.35 14.28 4.70
C ILE A 417 20.31 13.72 3.73
N TYR A 418 19.21 13.13 4.22
CA TYR A 418 18.22 12.43 3.40
C TYR A 418 17.65 13.29 2.28
N ASN A 419 17.13 14.49 2.60
CA ASN A 419 16.58 15.39 1.59
C ASN A 419 17.63 15.83 0.57
N GLN A 420 18.84 16.16 1.01
CA GLN A 420 19.94 16.52 0.11
C GLN A 420 20.33 15.35 -0.79
N TYR A 421 20.38 14.15 -0.24
CA TYR A 421 20.65 12.92 -0.96
C TYR A 421 19.61 12.68 -2.06
N ILE A 422 18.32 12.69 -1.72
CA ILE A 422 17.24 12.51 -2.71
C ILE A 422 17.27 13.61 -3.77
N ASN A 423 17.45 14.87 -3.40
CA ASN A 423 17.56 15.97 -4.36
C ASN A 423 18.74 15.79 -5.33
N ASN A 424 19.89 15.33 -4.82
CA ASN A 424 21.05 15.01 -5.65
C ASN A 424 20.77 13.84 -6.60
N LEU A 425 19.98 12.83 -6.20
CA LEU A 425 19.56 11.77 -7.12
C LEU A 425 18.69 12.34 -8.24
N VAL A 426 17.69 13.16 -7.90
CA VAL A 426 16.77 13.78 -8.87
C VAL A 426 17.52 14.63 -9.90
N GLN A 427 18.48 15.44 -9.47
CA GLN A 427 19.27 16.29 -10.37
C GLN A 427 20.10 15.49 -11.38
N LYS A 428 20.53 14.28 -11.03
CA LYS A 428 21.33 13.41 -11.89
C LYS A 428 20.51 12.65 -12.93
N ILE A 429 19.18 12.62 -12.82
CA ILE A 429 18.32 11.93 -13.78
C ILE A 429 18.28 12.76 -15.07
N THR A 430 18.85 12.22 -16.13
CA THR A 430 18.88 12.81 -17.49
C THR A 430 18.17 11.91 -18.49
N ILE A 431 17.72 12.53 -19.59
CA ILE A 431 17.12 11.85 -20.75
C ILE A 431 18.20 11.50 -21.80
N ASP A 432 19.39 12.12 -21.70
CA ASP A 432 20.49 11.99 -22.65
C ASP A 432 21.24 10.63 -22.56
N GLU A 433 21.91 10.27 -23.67
CA GLU A 433 21.59 9.16 -24.59
C GLU A 433 21.57 7.71 -24.09
#